data_AF-A0A1I6RMF2-F1
#
_entry.id   AF-A0A1I6RMF2-F1
#
_cell.length_a   1.000
_cell.length_b   1.000
_cell.length_c   1.000
_cell.angle_alpha   90.00
_cell.angle_beta   90.00
_cell.angle_gamma   90.00
#
_symmetry.space_group_name_H-M   'P 1'
#
loop_
_entity.id
_entity.type
_entity.pdbx_description
1 polymer ?
#
loop_
_entity_poly.entity_id
_entity_poly.type
_entity_poly.pdbx_seq_one_letter_code
_entity_poly.pdbx_strand_id
1 'polypeptide(L)'
;MQSSNSHDATGQQHRTHNENIDQQQSARRRSKSADEIADAYADVADKLARWRRLDRLFAGRYRRRQFEHANGRVLDVACGTGRNFRYLPSSSEVVGIDISAEMLAHARSELDRLELDGAVHQMDAQALDFPDDSFDTVISSFSTCTFPNPIAALHEMERVCTPDGEILLLEHRRSDAAPLAWLQDWRAESHYEKNGCRLNHEPLETVEQAGLPVENATTAFLGLVTTIDATPR
;
A
#
# COMPACT_ATOMS: atom_id res chain seq x y z
N MET A 1 -23.16 50.18 31.39
CA MET A 1 -23.79 48.95 31.88
C MET A 1 -23.72 47.93 30.76
N GLN A 2 -23.07 46.80 31.04
CA GLN A 2 -22.68 45.76 30.10
C GLN A 2 -23.89 44.94 29.65
N SER A 3 -23.99 44.66 28.34
CA SER A 3 -24.84 43.62 27.79
C SER A 3 -24.03 42.34 27.55
N SER A 4 -24.64 41.25 27.97
CA SER A 4 -24.22 39.85 28.02
C SER A 4 -23.80 39.25 26.69
N ASN A 5 -22.75 38.41 26.71
CA ASN A 5 -22.51 37.38 25.70
C ASN A 5 -22.33 36.03 26.43
N SER A 6 -23.35 35.19 26.41
CA SER A 6 -23.31 33.84 27.01
C SER A 6 -23.84 32.80 26.03
N HIS A 7 -23.24 32.70 24.85
CA HIS A 7 -23.51 31.62 23.90
C HIS A 7 -22.23 31.25 23.12
N ASP A 8 -21.26 30.57 23.74
CA ASP A 8 -20.21 29.87 22.96
C ASP A 8 -19.43 28.75 23.69
N ALA A 9 -19.93 28.22 24.82
CA ALA A 9 -19.19 27.19 25.58
C ALA A 9 -19.63 25.74 25.26
N THR A 10 -20.84 25.55 24.75
CA THR A 10 -21.45 24.22 24.56
C THR A 10 -21.09 23.53 23.23
N GLY A 11 -20.71 24.29 22.20
CA GLY A 11 -20.34 23.75 20.88
C GLY A 11 -18.93 23.15 20.83
N GLN A 12 -18.00 23.68 21.65
CA GLN A 12 -16.59 23.26 21.69
C GLN A 12 -16.38 22.00 22.53
N GLN A 13 -17.17 21.79 23.59
CA GLN A 13 -17.14 20.57 24.41
C GLN A 13 -17.76 19.36 23.71
N HIS A 14 -18.75 19.55 22.83
CA HIS A 14 -19.36 18.46 22.07
C HIS A 14 -18.48 17.94 20.91
N ARG A 15 -17.72 18.81 20.23
CA ARG A 15 -16.79 18.40 19.15
C ARG A 15 -15.60 17.59 19.67
N THR A 16 -14.98 18.06 20.75
CA THR A 16 -13.83 17.40 21.39
C THR A 16 -14.20 16.06 22.04
N HIS A 17 -15.46 15.88 22.44
CA HIS A 17 -15.96 14.59 22.94
C HIS A 17 -16.16 13.56 21.81
N ASN A 18 -16.68 13.98 20.65
CA ASN A 18 -16.85 13.09 19.49
C ASN A 18 -15.52 12.68 18.86
N GLU A 19 -14.55 13.60 18.73
CA GLU A 19 -13.21 13.29 18.21
C GLU A 19 -12.46 12.29 19.12
N ASN A 20 -12.61 12.41 20.45
CA ASN A 20 -12.06 11.45 21.40
C ASN A 20 -12.77 10.09 21.37
N ILE A 21 -14.08 10.05 21.10
CA ILE A 21 -14.83 8.81 20.94
C ILE A 21 -14.44 8.09 19.64
N ASP A 22 -14.28 8.82 18.54
CA ASP A 22 -13.87 8.26 17.25
C ASP A 22 -12.41 7.75 17.29
N GLN A 23 -11.50 8.46 17.98
CA GLN A 23 -10.14 8.01 18.23
C GLN A 23 -10.06 6.82 19.21
N GLN A 24 -10.93 6.76 20.22
CA GLN A 24 -11.01 5.61 21.14
C GLN A 24 -11.72 4.39 20.55
N GLN A 25 -12.61 4.58 19.56
CA GLN A 25 -13.29 3.49 18.85
C GLN A 25 -12.42 2.89 17.75
N SER A 26 -11.62 3.69 17.03
CA SER A 26 -10.65 3.17 16.05
C SER A 26 -9.53 2.37 16.74
N ALA A 27 -9.14 2.75 17.96
CA ALA A 27 -8.14 2.05 18.77
C ALA A 27 -8.61 0.72 19.39
N ARG A 28 -9.89 0.34 19.26
CA ARG A 28 -10.48 -0.85 19.94
C ARG A 28 -10.71 -2.07 19.04
N ARG A 29 -10.37 -2.03 17.75
CA ARG A 29 -10.63 -3.14 16.82
C ARG A 29 -9.36 -3.91 16.47
N ARG A 30 -9.40 -5.24 16.67
CA ARG A 30 -8.34 -6.18 16.33
C ARG A 30 -8.02 -6.06 14.83
N SER A 31 -6.76 -5.83 14.47
CA SER A 31 -6.30 -5.94 13.10
C SER A 31 -6.43 -7.39 12.61
N LYS A 32 -6.80 -7.59 11.34
CA LYS A 32 -6.73 -8.90 10.70
C LYS A 32 -5.29 -9.44 10.76
N SER A 33 -5.17 -10.73 11.01
CA SER A 33 -3.90 -11.46 10.92
C SER A 33 -3.47 -11.65 9.46
N ALA A 34 -2.21 -12.03 9.23
CA ALA A 34 -1.69 -12.35 7.91
C ALA A 34 -2.50 -13.48 7.24
N ASP A 35 -2.87 -14.52 8.01
CA ASP A 35 -3.69 -15.64 7.52
C ASP A 35 -5.08 -15.17 7.06
N GLU A 36 -5.75 -14.33 7.86
CA GLU A 36 -7.07 -13.77 7.49
C GLU A 36 -7.01 -12.88 6.24
N ILE A 37 -5.85 -12.25 5.97
CA ILE A 37 -5.62 -11.49 4.75
C ILE A 37 -5.36 -12.43 3.58
N ALA A 38 -4.54 -13.48 3.76
CA ALA A 38 -4.25 -14.47 2.75
C ALA A 38 -5.53 -15.13 2.22
N ASP A 39 -6.42 -15.57 3.11
CA ASP A 39 -7.71 -16.17 2.75
C ASP A 39 -8.58 -15.19 1.95
N ALA A 40 -8.67 -13.93 2.40
CA ALA A 40 -9.47 -12.90 1.71
C ALA A 40 -8.95 -12.62 0.30
N TYR A 41 -7.63 -12.66 0.08
CA TYR A 41 -7.01 -12.43 -1.22
C TYR A 41 -7.06 -13.66 -2.14
N ALA A 42 -6.99 -14.87 -1.58
CA ALA A 42 -7.23 -16.11 -2.31
C ALA A 42 -8.60 -16.10 -3.00
N ASP A 43 -9.65 -15.71 -2.27
CA ASP A 43 -11.03 -15.65 -2.76
C ASP A 43 -11.23 -14.67 -3.93
N VAL A 44 -10.39 -13.63 -4.04
CA VAL A 44 -10.50 -12.60 -5.07
C VAL A 44 -9.43 -12.69 -6.16
N ALA A 45 -8.49 -13.63 -6.07
CA ALA A 45 -7.34 -13.74 -6.97
C ALA A 45 -7.76 -13.83 -8.45
N ASP A 46 -8.68 -14.74 -8.78
CA ASP A 46 -9.19 -14.90 -10.15
C ASP A 46 -9.92 -13.65 -10.65
N LYS A 47 -10.69 -13.00 -9.78
CA LYS A 47 -11.37 -11.76 -10.12
C LYS A 47 -10.35 -10.67 -10.42
N LEU A 48 -9.32 -10.53 -9.58
CA LEU A 48 -8.25 -9.56 -9.78
C LEU A 48 -7.48 -9.84 -11.08
N ALA A 49 -7.17 -11.09 -11.38
CA ALA A 49 -6.54 -11.48 -12.65
C ALA A 49 -7.43 -11.15 -13.86
N ARG A 50 -8.73 -11.44 -13.80
CA ARG A 50 -9.70 -11.12 -14.87
C ARG A 50 -9.83 -9.61 -15.13
N TRP A 51 -9.73 -8.79 -14.07
CA TRP A 51 -9.88 -7.34 -14.17
C TRP A 51 -8.56 -6.61 -14.48
N ARG A 52 -7.47 -7.35 -14.76
CA ARG A 52 -6.14 -6.80 -15.09
C ARG A 52 -6.15 -5.78 -16.23
N ARG A 53 -7.05 -5.91 -17.21
CA ARG A 53 -7.19 -4.91 -18.30
C ARG A 53 -7.79 -3.59 -17.82
N LEU A 54 -8.75 -3.63 -16.90
CA LEU A 54 -9.36 -2.43 -16.32
C LEU A 54 -8.39 -1.75 -15.37
N ASP A 55 -7.73 -2.51 -14.50
CA ASP A 55 -6.64 -2.00 -13.66
C ASP A 55 -5.57 -1.30 -14.52
N ARG A 56 -5.16 -1.91 -15.64
CA ARG A 56 -4.20 -1.30 -16.58
C ARG A 56 -4.67 0.06 -17.11
N LEU A 57 -5.97 0.23 -17.39
CA LEU A 57 -6.51 1.49 -17.89
C LEU A 57 -6.49 2.59 -16.82
N PHE A 58 -6.72 2.25 -15.56
CA PHE A 58 -6.79 3.22 -14.47
C PHE A 58 -5.44 3.51 -13.82
N ALA A 59 -4.72 2.46 -13.42
CA ALA A 59 -3.49 2.54 -12.65
C ALA A 59 -2.22 2.42 -13.51
N GLY A 60 -2.34 1.92 -14.74
CA GLY A 60 -1.16 1.57 -15.55
C GLY A 60 -0.25 2.75 -15.89
N ARG A 61 -0.79 3.96 -16.03
CA ARG A 61 0.03 5.17 -16.25
C ARG A 61 0.88 5.53 -15.04
N TYR A 62 0.37 5.27 -13.84
CA TYR A 62 1.04 5.54 -12.59
C TYR A 62 2.09 4.47 -12.31
N ARG A 63 1.74 3.19 -12.50
CA ARG A 63 2.71 2.08 -12.42
C ARG A 63 3.87 2.25 -13.38
N ARG A 64 3.59 2.63 -14.63
CA ARG A 64 4.67 2.89 -15.60
C ARG A 64 5.59 4.00 -15.10
N ARG A 65 5.04 5.17 -14.79
CA ARG A 65 5.85 6.30 -14.31
C ARG A 65 6.65 5.96 -13.05
N GLN A 66 6.08 5.16 -12.16
CA GLN A 66 6.72 4.83 -10.90
C GLN A 66 7.80 3.77 -11.04
N PHE A 67 7.58 2.75 -11.88
CA PHE A 67 8.44 1.56 -11.89
C PHE A 67 9.30 1.43 -13.16
N GLU A 68 9.13 2.29 -14.17
CA GLU A 68 9.92 2.23 -15.42
C GLU A 68 11.42 2.53 -15.23
N HIS A 69 11.79 3.08 -14.07
CA HIS A 69 13.16 3.40 -13.71
C HIS A 69 13.78 2.41 -12.69
N ALA A 70 13.01 1.42 -12.22
CA ALA A 70 13.54 0.36 -11.36
C ALA A 70 14.71 -0.36 -12.03
N ASN A 71 15.72 -0.77 -11.28
CA ASN A 71 16.95 -1.29 -11.88
C ASN A 71 17.55 -2.43 -11.04
N GLY A 72 18.47 -3.17 -11.65
CA GLY A 72 19.14 -4.30 -10.99
C GLY A 72 18.18 -5.41 -10.59
N ARG A 73 18.37 -5.93 -9.38
CA ARG A 73 17.52 -6.96 -8.77
C ARG A 73 16.35 -6.32 -8.04
N VAL A 74 15.15 -6.56 -8.54
CA VAL A 74 13.93 -5.85 -8.12
C VAL A 74 13.03 -6.76 -7.28
N LEU A 75 12.70 -6.34 -6.05
CA LEU A 75 11.71 -7.01 -5.21
C LEU A 75 10.33 -6.32 -5.33
N ASP A 76 9.31 -7.02 -5.80
CA ASP A 76 7.90 -6.58 -5.76
C ASP A 76 7.21 -7.18 -4.53
N VAL A 77 7.07 -6.37 -3.48
CA VAL A 77 6.45 -6.76 -2.21
C VAL A 77 4.93 -6.67 -2.34
N ALA A 78 4.23 -7.73 -1.90
CA ALA A 78 2.80 -7.90 -2.15
C ALA A 78 2.46 -7.80 -3.66
N CYS A 79 3.21 -8.53 -4.49
CA CYS A 79 3.13 -8.47 -5.95
C CYS A 79 1.75 -8.88 -6.50
N GLY A 80 0.93 -9.55 -5.69
CA GLY A 80 -0.39 -10.01 -6.06
C GLY A 80 -0.36 -10.86 -7.32
N THR A 81 -1.12 -10.47 -8.33
CA THR A 81 -1.19 -11.17 -9.63
C THR A 81 -0.10 -10.77 -10.63
N GLY A 82 1.00 -10.15 -10.16
CA GLY A 82 2.14 -9.71 -10.97
C GLY A 82 1.86 -8.46 -11.82
N ARG A 83 1.00 -7.55 -11.36
CA ARG A 83 0.55 -6.41 -12.18
C ARG A 83 1.66 -5.40 -12.49
N ASN A 84 2.68 -5.33 -11.65
CA ASN A 84 3.78 -4.38 -11.78
C ASN A 84 4.82 -4.85 -12.80
N PHE A 85 5.02 -6.16 -12.98
CA PHE A 85 6.11 -6.75 -13.78
C PHE A 85 6.24 -6.17 -15.18
N ARG A 86 5.12 -5.89 -15.86
CA ARG A 86 5.12 -5.31 -17.23
C ARG A 86 5.68 -3.89 -17.33
N TYR A 87 5.84 -3.22 -16.19
CA TYR A 87 6.30 -1.83 -16.11
C TYR A 87 7.77 -1.76 -15.66
N LEU A 88 8.34 -2.90 -15.28
CA LEU A 88 9.75 -3.01 -14.96
C LEU A 88 10.57 -3.08 -16.27
N PRO A 89 11.80 -2.56 -16.27
CA PRO A 89 12.72 -2.78 -17.38
C PRO A 89 12.96 -4.27 -17.64
N SER A 90 13.09 -4.65 -18.91
CA SER A 90 13.35 -6.04 -19.29
C SER A 90 14.71 -6.57 -18.83
N SER A 91 15.61 -5.69 -18.37
CA SER A 91 16.92 -6.02 -17.82
C SER A 91 16.89 -6.32 -16.31
N SER A 92 15.76 -6.13 -15.64
CA SER A 92 15.62 -6.37 -14.21
C SER A 92 15.50 -7.86 -13.91
N GLU A 93 16.17 -8.32 -12.85
CA GLU A 93 15.91 -9.64 -12.24
C GLU A 93 14.74 -9.48 -11.26
N VAL A 94 13.58 -10.05 -11.56
CA VAL A 94 12.34 -9.79 -10.81
C VAL A 94 12.11 -10.85 -9.75
N VAL A 95 11.99 -10.45 -8.49
CA VAL A 95 11.52 -11.31 -7.40
C VAL A 95 10.20 -10.75 -6.89
N GLY A 96 9.13 -11.54 -6.92
CA GLY A 96 7.83 -11.15 -6.34
C GLY A 96 7.53 -11.92 -5.07
N ILE A 97 6.97 -11.26 -4.05
CA ILE A 97 6.43 -11.95 -2.89
C ILE A 97 4.98 -11.57 -2.60
N ASP A 98 4.20 -12.53 -2.11
CA ASP A 98 2.82 -12.31 -1.67
C ASP A 98 2.44 -13.39 -0.65
N ILE A 99 1.48 -13.09 0.23
CA ILE A 99 1.03 -14.04 1.25
C ILE A 99 0.09 -15.11 0.64
N SER A 100 -0.60 -14.81 -0.46
CA SER A 100 -1.56 -15.72 -1.11
C SER A 100 -0.90 -16.55 -2.22
N ALA A 101 -0.97 -17.88 -2.09
CA ALA A 101 -0.48 -18.82 -3.09
C ALA A 101 -1.23 -18.70 -4.44
N GLU A 102 -2.52 -18.39 -4.41
CA GLU A 102 -3.39 -18.19 -5.58
C GLU A 102 -2.96 -16.94 -6.36
N MET A 103 -2.66 -15.84 -5.66
CA MET A 103 -2.12 -14.63 -6.27
C MET A 103 -0.79 -14.92 -6.96
N LEU A 104 0.10 -15.66 -6.28
CA LEU A 104 1.39 -16.07 -6.83
C LEU A 104 1.28 -16.98 -8.05
N ALA A 105 0.27 -17.84 -8.14
CA ALA A 105 0.05 -18.65 -9.34
C ALA A 105 -0.20 -17.77 -10.59
N HIS A 106 -0.96 -16.68 -10.42
CA HIS A 106 -1.17 -15.68 -11.47
C HIS A 106 0.07 -14.83 -11.76
N ALA A 107 0.88 -14.55 -10.73
CA ALA A 107 2.15 -13.81 -10.88
C ALA A 107 3.19 -14.63 -11.66
N ARG A 108 3.36 -15.92 -11.36
CA ARG A 108 4.22 -16.85 -12.14
C ARG A 108 3.82 -16.85 -13.61
N SER A 109 2.52 -17.02 -13.87
CA SER A 109 2.00 -16.99 -15.23
C SER A 109 2.24 -15.65 -15.95
N GLU A 110 2.32 -14.53 -15.21
CA GLU A 110 2.61 -13.22 -15.79
C GLU A 110 4.11 -13.04 -16.08
N LEU A 111 5.01 -13.57 -15.25
CA LEU A 111 6.46 -13.65 -15.55
C LEU A 111 6.69 -14.43 -16.86
N ASP A 112 6.13 -15.64 -16.95
CA ASP A 112 6.24 -16.50 -18.14
C ASP A 112 5.71 -15.79 -19.39
N ARG A 113 4.57 -15.10 -19.27
CA ARG A 113 3.92 -14.38 -20.38
C ARG A 113 4.73 -13.14 -20.83
N LEU A 114 5.51 -12.55 -19.94
CA LEU A 114 6.34 -11.38 -20.23
C LEU A 114 7.77 -11.76 -20.61
N GLU A 115 8.13 -13.04 -20.51
CA GLU A 115 9.49 -13.55 -20.75
C GLU A 115 10.53 -12.81 -19.88
N LEU A 116 10.13 -12.46 -18.64
CA LEU A 116 11.02 -11.83 -17.66
C LEU A 116 11.76 -12.90 -16.85
N ASP A 117 13.04 -12.66 -16.61
CA ASP A 117 13.81 -13.46 -15.67
C ASP A 117 13.39 -13.14 -14.24
N GLY A 118 13.01 -14.17 -13.47
CA GLY A 118 12.49 -13.95 -12.14
C GLY A 118 11.84 -15.14 -11.46
N ALA A 119 11.47 -14.92 -10.21
CA ALA A 119 10.82 -15.91 -9.36
C ALA A 119 9.76 -15.25 -8.46
N VAL A 120 8.83 -16.05 -7.94
CA VAL A 120 7.91 -15.57 -6.90
C VAL A 120 7.78 -16.53 -5.73
N HIS A 121 7.71 -15.96 -4.52
CA HIS A 121 7.75 -16.69 -3.26
C HIS A 121 6.56 -16.33 -2.36
N GLN A 122 6.03 -17.33 -1.66
CA GLN A 122 5.02 -17.11 -0.64
C GLN A 122 5.70 -16.65 0.64
N MET A 123 5.38 -15.45 1.11
CA MET A 123 6.10 -14.81 2.21
C MET A 123 5.24 -13.71 2.85
N ASP A 124 5.43 -13.47 4.15
CA ASP A 124 4.88 -12.30 4.84
C ASP A 124 5.81 -11.10 4.61
N ALA A 125 5.26 -9.99 4.12
CA ALA A 125 5.99 -8.75 3.91
C ALA A 125 6.61 -8.18 5.21
N GLN A 126 6.10 -8.58 6.38
CA GLN A 126 6.58 -8.15 7.69
C GLN A 126 7.72 -9.01 8.25
N ALA A 127 8.11 -10.09 7.55
CA ALA A 127 9.18 -10.99 7.93
C ALA A 127 9.74 -11.70 6.69
N LEU A 128 10.59 -10.99 5.95
CA LEU A 128 11.16 -11.48 4.69
C LEU A 128 12.32 -12.44 4.95
N ASP A 129 12.30 -13.60 4.29
CA ASP A 129 13.38 -14.59 4.31
C ASP A 129 14.45 -14.27 3.25
N PHE A 130 14.89 -13.00 3.22
CA PHE A 130 15.98 -12.53 2.39
C PHE A 130 17.08 -11.91 3.26
N PRO A 131 18.36 -12.02 2.87
CA PRO A 131 19.43 -11.30 3.53
C PRO A 131 19.24 -9.79 3.43
N ASP A 132 19.94 -9.06 4.29
CA ASP A 132 20.08 -7.61 4.18
C ASP A 132 20.71 -7.24 2.82
N ASP A 133 20.47 -6.02 2.33
CA ASP A 133 21.14 -5.45 1.15
C ASP A 133 21.11 -6.35 -0.11
N SER A 134 19.97 -6.99 -0.38
CA SER A 134 19.84 -8.02 -1.42
C SER A 134 19.16 -7.56 -2.72
N PHE A 135 18.58 -6.36 -2.72
CA PHE A 135 17.81 -5.81 -3.83
C PHE A 135 18.20 -4.36 -4.11
N ASP A 136 18.45 -4.05 -5.38
CA ASP A 136 18.78 -2.70 -5.84
C ASP A 136 17.54 -1.80 -5.92
N THR A 137 16.36 -2.38 -6.12
CA THR A 137 15.09 -1.67 -6.04
C THR A 137 14.05 -2.52 -5.33
N VAL A 138 13.37 -1.96 -4.34
CA VAL A 138 12.20 -2.56 -3.71
C VAL A 138 10.96 -1.77 -4.10
N ILE A 139 9.96 -2.44 -4.65
CA ILE A 139 8.71 -1.81 -5.07
C ILE A 139 7.52 -2.39 -4.33
N SER A 140 6.46 -1.59 -4.22
CA SER A 140 5.13 -2.09 -3.86
C SER A 140 4.03 -1.22 -4.47
N SER A 141 2.84 -1.81 -4.70
CA SER A 141 1.68 -1.04 -5.12
C SER A 141 0.39 -1.45 -4.40
N PHE A 142 -0.30 -0.46 -3.83
CA PHE A 142 -1.60 -0.58 -3.17
C PHE A 142 -1.63 -1.67 -2.08
N SER A 143 -0.58 -1.72 -1.26
CA SER A 143 -0.37 -2.80 -0.30
C SER A 143 -0.33 -2.33 1.15
N THR A 144 0.20 -1.14 1.45
CA THR A 144 0.40 -0.71 2.84
C THR A 144 -0.92 -0.65 3.62
N CYS A 145 -2.03 -0.41 2.92
CA CYS A 145 -3.37 -0.41 3.52
C CYS A 145 -3.78 -1.77 4.12
N THR A 146 -3.21 -2.89 3.65
CA THR A 146 -3.62 -4.25 4.05
C THR A 146 -2.72 -4.87 5.10
N PHE A 147 -1.46 -4.43 5.22
CA PHE A 147 -0.53 -5.01 6.18
C PHE A 147 -1.07 -4.88 7.63
N PRO A 148 -1.01 -5.97 8.44
CA PRO A 148 -1.34 -5.90 9.86
C PRO A 148 -0.51 -4.82 10.57
N ASN A 149 0.80 -4.85 10.35
CA ASN A 149 1.77 -3.84 10.76
C ASN A 149 2.53 -3.29 9.54
N PRO A 150 2.08 -2.18 8.93
CA PRO A 150 2.74 -1.61 7.77
C PRO A 150 4.14 -1.08 8.07
N ILE A 151 4.41 -0.65 9.31
CA ILE A 151 5.74 -0.18 9.73
C ILE A 151 6.75 -1.32 9.70
N ALA A 152 6.38 -2.51 10.20
CA ALA A 152 7.24 -3.69 10.12
C ALA A 152 7.54 -4.10 8.67
N ALA A 153 6.54 -4.04 7.79
CA ALA A 153 6.75 -4.32 6.37
C ALA A 153 7.70 -3.30 5.71
N LEU A 154 7.58 -2.01 6.05
CA LEU A 154 8.47 -0.96 5.56
C LEU A 154 9.91 -1.13 6.09
N HIS A 155 10.08 -1.58 7.35
CA HIS A 155 11.40 -1.90 7.89
C HIS A 155 12.04 -3.11 7.19
N GLU A 156 11.26 -4.12 6.82
CA GLU A 156 11.77 -5.23 6.03
C GLU A 156 12.13 -4.81 4.60
N MET A 157 11.32 -3.94 3.97
CA MET A 157 11.66 -3.34 2.67
C MET A 157 12.97 -2.55 2.75
N GLU A 158 13.16 -1.75 3.80
CA GLU A 158 14.41 -1.03 4.06
C GLU A 158 15.58 -2.00 4.24
N ARG A 159 15.44 -3.01 5.10
CA ARG A 159 16.50 -3.97 5.43
C ARG A 159 17.03 -4.72 4.21
N VAL A 160 16.15 -5.14 3.31
CA VAL A 160 16.54 -5.93 2.13
C VAL A 160 16.98 -5.06 0.94
N CYS A 161 16.72 -3.75 0.98
CA CYS A 161 17.17 -2.80 -0.02
C CYS A 161 18.65 -2.48 0.20
N THR A 162 19.46 -2.43 -0.86
CA THR A 162 20.87 -2.03 -0.76
C THR A 162 20.98 -0.56 -0.33
N PRO A 163 22.10 -0.14 0.31
CA PRO A 163 22.26 1.24 0.78
C PRO A 163 22.21 2.30 -0.33
N ASP A 164 22.60 1.93 -1.55
CA ASP A 164 22.53 2.78 -2.75
C ASP A 164 21.25 2.55 -3.58
N GLY A 165 20.33 1.73 -3.06
CA GLY A 165 19.09 1.33 -3.72
C GLY A 165 17.92 2.27 -3.48
N GLU A 166 16.77 1.92 -4.07
CA GLU A 166 15.56 2.74 -4.03
C GLU A 166 14.33 1.93 -3.59
N ILE A 167 13.43 2.59 -2.86
CA ILE A 167 12.15 2.04 -2.42
C ILE A 167 11.03 2.84 -3.09
N LEU A 168 10.31 2.21 -4.02
CA LEU A 168 9.32 2.87 -4.87
C LEU A 168 7.91 2.36 -4.54
N LEU A 169 7.07 3.25 -4.02
CA LEU A 169 5.70 2.89 -3.61
C LEU A 169 4.66 3.59 -4.49
N LEU A 170 3.61 2.85 -4.84
CA LEU A 170 2.41 3.38 -5.48
C LEU A 170 1.19 3.04 -4.63
N GLU A 171 0.71 3.99 -3.85
CA GLU A 171 -0.36 3.76 -2.88
C GLU A 171 -1.64 4.50 -3.23
N HIS A 172 -2.73 4.07 -2.60
CA HIS A 172 -3.95 4.86 -2.56
C HIS A 172 -4.07 5.54 -1.20
N ARG A 173 -4.78 6.67 -1.19
CA ARG A 173 -5.06 7.40 0.04
C ARG A 173 -6.48 7.95 0.07
N ARG A 174 -6.83 8.61 1.16
CA ARG A 174 -8.08 9.35 1.26
C ARG A 174 -8.07 10.50 0.24
N SER A 175 -9.16 10.62 -0.52
CA SER A 175 -9.32 11.66 -1.54
C SER A 175 -9.31 13.07 -0.93
N ASP A 176 -8.77 14.04 -1.66
CA ASP A 176 -8.85 15.47 -1.28
C ASP A 176 -10.23 16.06 -1.63
N ALA A 177 -10.93 15.47 -2.60
CA ALA A 177 -12.30 15.88 -2.95
C ALA A 177 -13.31 15.44 -1.87
N ALA A 178 -13.89 16.41 -1.16
CA ALA A 178 -14.77 16.16 0.00
C ALA A 178 -15.91 15.15 -0.22
N PRO A 179 -16.64 15.15 -1.36
CA PRO A 179 -17.70 14.15 -1.58
C PRO A 179 -17.16 12.71 -1.68
N LEU A 180 -15.99 12.53 -2.30
CA LEU A 180 -15.34 11.22 -2.42
C LEU A 180 -14.72 10.79 -1.10
N ALA A 181 -14.10 11.72 -0.38
CA ALA A 181 -13.50 11.47 0.92
C ALA A 181 -14.56 11.01 1.92
N TRP A 182 -15.70 11.70 1.97
CA TRP A 182 -16.85 11.30 2.79
C TRP A 182 -17.36 9.89 2.44
N LEU A 183 -17.42 9.57 1.14
CA LEU A 183 -17.83 8.23 0.68
C LEU A 183 -16.83 7.14 1.07
N GLN A 184 -15.53 7.44 1.03
CA GLN A 184 -14.46 6.54 1.50
C GLN A 184 -14.61 6.29 2.99
N ASP A 185 -14.74 7.35 3.79
CA ASP A 185 -14.87 7.26 5.25
C ASP A 185 -16.10 6.46 5.65
N TRP A 186 -17.24 6.71 5.01
CA TRP A 186 -18.48 5.95 5.24
C TRP A 186 -18.34 4.46 4.92
N ARG A 187 -17.50 4.09 3.95
CA ARG A 187 -17.28 2.69 3.54
C ARG A 187 -16.08 2.02 4.19
N ALA A 188 -15.22 2.78 4.87
CA ALA A 188 -13.91 2.31 5.33
C ALA A 188 -14.01 1.03 6.15
N GLU A 189 -14.91 1.00 7.15
CA GLU A 189 -15.08 -0.15 8.02
C GLU A 189 -15.55 -1.39 7.25
N SER A 190 -16.66 -1.29 6.50
CA SER A 190 -17.19 -2.44 5.77
C SER A 190 -16.21 -2.96 4.71
N HIS A 191 -15.38 -2.07 4.15
CA HIS A 191 -14.32 -2.47 3.23
C HIS A 191 -13.18 -3.19 3.94
N TYR A 192 -12.77 -2.72 5.12
CA TYR A 192 -11.75 -3.36 5.94
C TYR A 192 -12.20 -4.75 6.42
N GLU A 193 -13.42 -4.87 6.95
CA GLU A 193 -13.98 -6.15 7.39
C GLU A 193 -13.99 -7.19 6.25
N LYS A 194 -14.27 -6.77 5.01
CA LYS A 194 -14.28 -7.65 3.83
C LYS A 194 -12.87 -7.98 3.35
N ASN A 195 -12.04 -6.97 3.08
CA ASN A 195 -10.82 -7.13 2.29
C ASN A 195 -9.52 -6.94 3.10
N GLY A 196 -9.60 -6.45 4.34
CA GLY A 196 -8.44 -6.08 5.15
C GLY A 196 -7.77 -4.75 4.76
N CYS A 197 -8.23 -4.07 3.70
CA CYS A 197 -7.65 -2.79 3.27
C CYS A 197 -8.27 -1.59 3.99
N ARG A 198 -7.42 -0.69 4.47
CA ARG A 198 -7.79 0.59 5.09
C ARG A 198 -7.95 1.68 4.03
N LEU A 199 -9.19 1.92 3.57
CA LEU A 199 -9.49 2.84 2.45
C LEU A 199 -9.08 4.30 2.66
N ASN A 200 -9.03 4.73 3.91
CA ASN A 200 -8.71 6.10 4.33
C ASN A 200 -7.33 6.19 5.01
N HIS A 201 -6.47 5.20 4.77
CA HIS A 201 -5.09 5.22 5.20
C HIS A 201 -4.29 6.31 4.50
N GLU A 202 -3.39 6.97 5.24
CA GLU A 202 -2.44 7.95 4.71
C GLU A 202 -1.07 7.28 4.56
N PRO A 203 -0.67 6.90 3.33
CA PRO A 203 0.53 6.11 3.10
C PRO A 203 1.80 6.91 3.38
N LEU A 204 1.83 8.21 3.07
CA LEU A 204 3.00 9.05 3.31
C LEU A 204 3.30 9.18 4.80
N GLU A 205 2.28 9.43 5.62
CA GLU A 205 2.42 9.46 7.09
C GLU A 205 2.97 8.14 7.64
N THR A 206 2.63 7.02 7.01
CA THR A 206 3.09 5.70 7.43
C THR A 206 4.55 5.46 7.08
N VAL A 207 4.99 5.92 5.90
CA VAL A 207 6.41 5.91 5.50
C VAL A 207 7.23 6.80 6.43
N GLU A 208 6.75 8.00 6.73
CA GLU A 208 7.39 8.93 7.67
C GLU A 208 7.48 8.35 9.09
N GLN A 209 6.42 7.70 9.57
CA GLN A 209 6.42 7.02 10.87
C GLN A 209 7.41 5.84 10.93
N ALA A 210 7.63 5.15 9.81
CA ALA A 210 8.65 4.11 9.73
C ALA A 210 10.07 4.68 9.79
N GLY A 211 10.22 5.99 9.54
CA GLY A 211 11.49 6.69 9.54
C GLY A 211 12.29 6.51 8.26
N LEU A 212 11.65 6.06 7.17
CA LEU A 212 12.28 6.01 5.86
C LEU A 212 12.43 7.43 5.29
N PRO A 213 13.63 7.84 4.84
CA PRO A 213 13.83 9.05 4.06
C PRO A 213 12.96 9.06 2.80
N VAL A 214 12.17 10.11 2.63
CA VAL A 214 11.35 10.33 1.43
C VAL A 214 12.01 11.41 0.59
N GLU A 215 12.43 11.04 -0.62
CA GLU A 215 13.05 11.96 -1.59
C GLU A 215 11.98 12.72 -2.37
N ASN A 216 10.90 12.04 -2.75
CA ASN A 216 9.81 12.64 -3.52
C ASN A 216 8.48 11.94 -3.24
N ALA A 217 7.40 12.72 -3.21
CA ALA A 217 6.05 12.19 -3.15
C ALA A 217 5.12 13.01 -4.05
N THR A 218 4.39 12.33 -4.93
CA THR A 218 3.46 12.99 -5.85
C THR A 218 2.08 12.39 -5.74
N THR A 219 1.08 13.23 -5.53
CA THR A 219 -0.32 12.80 -5.48
C THR A 219 -1.08 13.21 -6.74
N ALA A 220 -1.94 12.33 -7.23
CA ALA A 220 -2.74 12.51 -8.42
C ALA A 220 -4.15 11.92 -8.26
N PHE A 221 -4.99 12.11 -9.28
CA PHE A 221 -6.37 11.59 -9.34
C PHE A 221 -7.22 12.02 -8.15
N LEU A 222 -7.49 13.33 -8.03
CA LEU A 222 -8.29 13.90 -6.93
C LEU A 222 -7.76 13.58 -5.52
N GLY A 223 -6.45 13.34 -5.40
CA GLY A 223 -5.84 12.98 -4.13
C GLY A 223 -5.70 11.48 -3.92
N LEU A 224 -6.30 10.63 -4.76
CA LEU A 224 -6.47 9.20 -4.44
C LEU A 224 -5.24 8.33 -4.68
N VAL A 225 -4.32 8.74 -5.54
CA VAL A 225 -3.16 7.92 -5.92
C VAL A 225 -1.90 8.71 -5.59
N THR A 226 -1.03 8.11 -4.79
CA THR A 226 0.23 8.73 -4.36
C THR A 226 1.38 7.83 -4.75
N THR A 227 2.38 8.41 -5.41
CA THR A 227 3.69 7.79 -5.58
C THR A 227 4.64 8.32 -4.52
N ILE A 228 5.51 7.45 -4.00
CA ILE A 228 6.52 7.78 -2.99
C ILE A 228 7.84 7.16 -3.43
N ASP A 229 8.87 7.99 -3.54
CA ASP A 229 10.25 7.60 -3.77
C ASP A 229 10.98 7.77 -2.45
N ALA A 230 11.48 6.66 -1.90
CA ALA A 230 12.19 6.60 -0.63
C ALA A 230 13.54 5.89 -0.80
N THR A 231 14.43 6.09 0.16
CA THR A 231 15.76 5.46 0.20
C THR A 231 15.95 4.75 1.54
N PRO A 232 16.77 3.70 1.61
CA PRO A 232 17.18 3.10 2.88
C PRO A 232 18.17 4.02 3.63
N ARG A 233 18.29 3.83 4.96
CA ARG A 233 19.17 4.64 5.83
C ARG A 233 20.58 4.10 5.98
#